data_AF-A0A962XGC4-F1
#
_entry.id   AF-A0A962XGC4-F1
#
_cell.length_a   1.000
_cell.length_b   1.000
_cell.length_c   1.000
_cell.angle_alpha   90.00
_cell.angle_beta   90.00
_cell.angle_gamma   90.00
#
_symmetry.space_group_name_H-M   'P 1'
#
loop_
_entity.id
_entity.type
_entity.pdbx_description
1 polymer ?
#
loop_
_entity_poly.entity_id
_entity_poly.type
_entity_poly.pdbx_seq_one_letter_code
_entity_poly.pdbx_strand_id
1 'polypeptide(L)' 'MELTPREKDKLLIFTAALLAERRKARGLKLNYPEAVAFISAAIMEGARDGRSVAELMDYG' A
#
# COMPACT_ATOMS: atom_id res chain seq x y z
N MET A 1 -20.86 -7.43 -1.24
CA MET A 1 -19.85 -6.99 -2.22
C MET A 1 -19.45 -8.21 -3.04
N GLU A 2 -19.63 -8.18 -4.35
CA GLU A 2 -19.19 -9.25 -5.26
C GLU A 2 -17.73 -8.99 -5.65
N LEU A 3 -16.82 -9.20 -4.69
CA LEU A 3 -15.39 -8.96 -4.91
C LEU A 3 -14.78 -10.09 -5.72
N THR A 4 -14.11 -9.74 -6.80
CA THR A 4 -13.21 -10.64 -7.52
C THR A 4 -12.04 -11.07 -6.62
N PRO A 5 -11.40 -12.22 -6.88
CA PRO A 5 -10.22 -12.64 -6.13
C PRO A 5 -9.14 -11.55 -6.05
N ARG A 6 -8.91 -10.84 -7.16
CA ARG A 6 -7.93 -9.76 -7.24
C ARG A 6 -8.25 -8.58 -6.33
N GLU A 7 -9.53 -8.22 -6.17
CA GLU A 7 -9.93 -7.14 -5.28
C GLU A 7 -9.75 -7.52 -3.81
N LYS A 8 -9.99 -8.79 -3.47
CA LYS A 8 -9.69 -9.32 -2.13
C LYS A 8 -8.19 -9.25 -1.82
N ASP A 9 -7.35 -9.61 -2.79
CA ASP A 9 -5.88 -9.53 -2.63
C ASP A 9 -5.41 -8.09 -2.40
N LYS A 10 -5.99 -7.11 -3.11
CA LYS A 10 -5.68 -5.69 -2.88
C LYS A 10 -6.05 -5.24 -1.47
N LEU A 11 -7.18 -5.72 -0.94
CA LEU A 11 -7.58 -5.43 0.45
C LEU A 11 -6.60 -6.06 1.45
N LEU A 12 -6.05 -7.25 1.16
CA LEU A 12 -4.99 -7.85 1.99
C LEU A 12 -3.73 -6.98 1.99
N ILE A 13 -3.30 -6.44 0.85
CA ILE A 13 -2.16 -5.52 0.78
C ILE A 13 -2.44 -4.26 1.61
N PHE A 14 -3.65 -3.68 1.49
CA PHE A 14 -4.03 -2.51 2.26
C PHE A 14 -4.00 -2.75 3.78
N THR A 15 -4.53 -3.88 4.25
CA THR A 15 -4.48 -4.23 5.68
C THR A 15 -3.04 -4.43 6.19
N ALA A 16 -2.16 -5.05 5.39
CA ALA A 16 -0.74 -5.17 5.72
C ALA A 16 -0.05 -3.80 5.78
N ALA A 17 -0.39 -2.89 4.87
CA ALA A 17 0.14 -1.52 4.84
C ALA A 17 -0.28 -0.71 6.07
N LEU A 18 -1.54 -0.79 6.49
CA LEU A 18 -2.02 -0.14 7.72
C LEU A 18 -1.30 -0.67 8.97
N LEU A 19 -1.01 -1.97 9.01
CA LEU A 19 -0.22 -2.56 10.10
C LEU A 19 1.22 -2.02 10.10
N ALA A 20 1.84 -1.94 8.92
CA ALA A 20 3.17 -1.38 8.75
C ALA A 20 3.21 0.10 9.17
N GLU A 21 2.25 0.92 8.72
CA GLU A 21 2.14 2.33 9.10
C GLU A 21 2.07 2.52 10.61
N ARG A 22 1.22 1.74 11.30
CA ARG A 22 1.11 1.78 12.76
C ARG A 22 2.40 1.34 13.46
N ARG A 23 3.14 0.38 12.91
CA ARG A 23 4.46 -0.05 13.43
C ARG A 23 5.49 1.07 13.27
N LYS A 24 5.54 1.69 12.08
CA LYS A 24 6.41 2.83 11.77
C LYS A 24 6.11 4.03 12.67
N ALA A 25 4.84 4.34 12.91
CA ALA A 25 4.41 5.44 13.79
C ALA A 25 4.86 5.24 15.25
N ARG A 26 5.09 3.99 15.69
CA ARG A 26 5.70 3.67 16.99
C ARG A 26 7.23 3.71 16.99
N GLY A 27 7.86 4.10 15.87
CA GLY A 27 9.32 4.15 15.72
C GLY A 27 9.98 2.82 15.36
N LEU A 28 9.21 1.79 15.01
CA LEU A 28 9.78 0.51 14.56
C LEU A 28 10.27 0.63 13.12
N LYS A 29 11.43 0.03 12.83
CA LYS A 29 11.90 -0.17 11.45
C LYS A 29 11.02 -1.21 10.78
N LEU A 30 10.56 -0.90 9.57
CA LEU A 30 9.78 -1.83 8.78
C LEU A 30 10.64 -3.00 8.31
N ASN A 31 10.09 -4.21 8.37
CA ASN A 31 10.69 -5.36 7.70
C ASN A 31 10.34 -5.36 6.19
N TYR A 32 10.86 -6.34 5.46
CA TYR A 32 10.67 -6.44 4.01
C TYR A 32 9.18 -6.45 3.58
N PRO A 33 8.33 -7.37 4.07
CA PRO A 33 6.92 -7.41 3.64
C PRO A 33 6.13 -6.16 4.08
N GLU A 34 6.46 -5.57 5.23
CA GLU A 34 5.85 -4.32 5.67
C GLU A 34 6.20 -3.15 4.75
N ALA A 35 7.46 -3.04 4.34
CA ALA A 35 7.91 -1.99 3.43
C ALA A 35 7.24 -2.14 2.06
N VAL A 36 7.19 -3.37 1.51
CA VAL A 36 6.51 -3.65 0.24
C VAL A 36 5.02 -3.31 0.32
N ALA A 37 4.33 -3.72 1.39
CA ALA A 37 2.92 -3.40 1.56
C ALA A 37 2.68 -1.90 1.69
N PHE A 38 3.51 -1.20 2.47
CA PHE A 38 3.42 0.24 2.68
C PHE A 38 3.58 1.03 1.38
N ILE A 39 4.60 0.71 0.57
CA ILE A 39 4.82 1.35 -0.74
C ILE A 39 3.68 1.00 -1.71
N SER A 40 3.27 -0.27 -1.75
CA SER A 40 2.20 -0.73 -2.65
C SER A 40 0.87 -0.01 -2.37
N ALA A 41 0.53 0.18 -1.10
CA ALA A 41 -0.67 0.93 -0.73
C ALA A 41 -0.58 2.40 -1.16
N ALA A 42 0.57 3.05 -0.98
CA ALA A 42 0.76 4.44 -1.43
C ALA A 42 0.56 4.61 -2.95
N ILE A 43 1.04 3.65 -3.75
CA ILE A 43 0.83 3.64 -5.21
C ILE A 43 -0.65 3.40 -5.55
N MET A 44 -1.32 2.47 -4.86
CA MET A 44 -2.74 2.18 -5.09
C MET A 44 -3.64 3.38 -4.78
N GLU A 45 -3.38 4.08 -3.67
CA GLU A 45 -4.11 5.30 -3.30
C GLU A 45 -3.78 6.44 -4.27
N GLY A 46 -2.52 6.62 -4.65
CA GLY A 46 -2.17 7.64 -5.64
C GLY A 46 -2.82 7.39 -7.02
N ALA A 47 -2.94 6.13 -7.44
CA ALA A 47 -3.70 5.77 -8.64
C ALA A 47 -5.21 6.04 -8.45
N ARG A 48 -5.74 5.86 -7.23
CA ARG A 48 -7.14 6.16 -6.90
C ARG A 48 -7.44 7.66 -6.92
N ASP A 49 -6.45 8.49 -6.55
CA ASP A 49 -6.46 9.95 -6.61
C ASP A 49 -6.31 10.50 -8.05
N GLY A 50 -6.09 9.63 -9.02
CA GLY A 50 -5.98 10.00 -10.45
C GLY A 50 -4.59 10.44 -10.88
N ARG A 51 -3.55 10.17 -10.09
CA ARG A 51 -2.16 10.45 -10.46
C ARG A 51 -1.72 9.56 -11.63
N SER A 52 -0.85 10.10 -12.47
CA SER A 52 -0.30 9.37 -13.60
C SER A 52 0.71 8.31 -13.15
N VAL A 53 0.94 7.30 -13.99
CA VAL A 53 1.95 6.26 -13.73
C VAL A 53 3.34 6.88 -13.54
N ALA A 54 3.70 7.88 -14.36
CA ALA A 54 4.99 8.56 -14.25
C ALA A 54 5.16 9.26 -12.89
N GLU A 55 4.11 9.95 -12.41
CA GLU A 55 4.13 10.58 -11.09
C GLU A 55 4.24 9.57 -9.96
N LEU A 56 3.66 8.38 -10.09
CA LEU A 56 3.71 7.34 -9.06
C LEU A 56 5.05 6.59 -9.06
N MET A 57 5.72 6.49 -10.21
CA MET A 57 7.06 5.91 -10.30
C MET A 57 8.13 6.83 -9.68
N ASP A 58 7.96 8.14 -9.78
CA ASP A 58 8.90 9.14 -9.23
C ASP A 58 8.62 9.49 -7.75
N TYR A 59 7.46 9.09 -7.23
CA TYR A 59 7.04 9.34 -5.84
C TYR A 59 7.70 8.40 -4.80
N GLY A 60 8.46 7.39 -5.26
CA GLY A 60 9.03 6.31 -4.44
C GLY A 60 10.37 6.62 -3.80
#